data_AF-A0A8S2FME6-F1
#
_entry.id   AF-A0A8S2FME6-F1
#
_cell.length_a   1.000
_cell.length_b   1.000
_cell.length_c   1.000
_cell.angle_alpha   90.00
_cell.angle_beta   90.00
_cell.angle_gamma   90.00
#
_symmetry.space_group_name_H-M   'P 1'
#
loop_
_entity.id
_entity.type
_entity.pdbx_description
1 polymer ?
#
loop_
_entity_poly.entity_id
_entity_poly.type
_entity_poly.pdbx_seq_one_letter_code
_entity_poly.pdbx_strand_id
1 'polypeptide(L)'
;DDPTLHDYDVPERVQAFIDAAHNEVRGYASNHIIMTMGSDFQFENANEWFKNLDKIIRYVNEQQSNGSDVNVFYSTPSCYLYALNKAQLTWTSKTDDFFPIAFNPHAFWTGFFTSRPALKRFERYSNNVLQATRQLNAYGNVNDRPNLFVLSEALGVAQHHDAVSGTEKQHVADDYAMRLADGIDKSVVS
;
A
#
# COMPACT_ATOMS: atom_id res chain seq x y z
N ASP A 1 17.57 -11.46 -24.63
CA ASP A 1 16.43 -11.52 -25.59
C ASP A 1 16.97 -12.03 -26.91
N ASP A 2 17.78 -13.07 -26.83
CA ASP A 2 18.52 -13.59 -27.96
C ASP A 2 17.76 -14.81 -28.46
N PRO A 3 17.17 -14.75 -29.67
CA PRO A 3 16.38 -15.85 -30.21
C PRO A 3 17.23 -17.09 -30.53
N THR A 4 18.55 -16.99 -30.43
CA THR A 4 19.47 -18.12 -30.63
C THR A 4 19.75 -18.93 -29.36
N LEU A 5 19.27 -18.47 -28.19
CA LEU A 5 19.37 -19.18 -26.93
C LEU A 5 18.22 -20.17 -26.74
N HIS A 6 18.51 -21.31 -26.11
CA HIS A 6 17.54 -22.39 -25.91
C HIS A 6 16.32 -22.02 -25.07
N ASP A 7 16.45 -21.02 -24.19
CA ASP A 7 15.39 -20.59 -23.26
C ASP A 7 14.76 -19.24 -23.68
N TYR A 8 14.71 -18.95 -24.98
CA TYR A 8 14.05 -17.74 -25.49
C TYR A 8 12.52 -17.84 -25.35
N ASP A 9 11.94 -17.07 -24.43
CA ASP A 9 10.52 -17.12 -24.06
C ASP A 9 9.72 -15.84 -24.37
N VAL A 10 10.34 -14.85 -25.05
CA VAL A 10 9.71 -13.54 -25.31
C VAL A 10 8.32 -13.64 -25.94
N PRO A 11 8.07 -14.44 -27.00
CA PRO A 11 6.74 -14.53 -27.60
C PRO A 11 5.67 -15.04 -26.63
N GLU A 12 6.01 -16.04 -25.81
CA GLU A 12 5.11 -16.60 -24.79
C GLU A 12 4.79 -15.56 -23.71
N ARG A 13 5.81 -14.87 -23.20
CA ARG A 13 5.65 -13.82 -22.18
C ARG A 13 4.83 -12.64 -22.66
N VAL A 14 5.04 -12.22 -23.91
CA VAL A 14 4.27 -11.14 -24.54
C VAL A 14 2.81 -11.52 -24.67
N GLN A 15 2.51 -12.72 -25.18
CA GLN A 15 1.12 -13.17 -25.31
C GLN A 15 0.45 -13.31 -23.94
N ALA A 16 1.14 -13.89 -22.96
CA ALA A 16 0.62 -14.00 -21.60
C ALA A 16 0.32 -12.63 -20.96
N PHE A 17 1.15 -11.62 -21.21
CA PHE A 17 0.90 -10.26 -20.74
C PHE A 17 -0.34 -9.63 -21.40
N ILE A 18 -0.47 -9.77 -22.73
CA ILE A 18 -1.64 -9.27 -23.47
C ILE A 18 -2.93 -9.93 -22.96
N ASP A 19 -2.91 -11.26 -22.78
CA ASP A 19 -4.06 -12.01 -22.25
C ASP A 19 -4.43 -11.56 -20.83
N ALA A 20 -3.43 -11.28 -19.99
CA ALA A 20 -3.63 -10.74 -18.64
C ALA A 20 -4.26 -9.33 -18.69
N ALA A 21 -3.77 -8.45 -19.57
CA ALA A 21 -4.33 -7.11 -19.77
C ALA A 21 -5.79 -7.15 -20.23
N HIS A 22 -6.10 -8.03 -21.20
CA HIS A 22 -7.46 -8.25 -21.67
C HIS A 22 -8.36 -8.90 -20.62
N ASN A 23 -7.81 -9.71 -19.72
CA ASN A 23 -8.56 -10.24 -18.58
C ASN A 23 -8.90 -9.14 -17.58
N GLU A 24 -7.89 -8.34 -17.23
CA GLU A 24 -8.01 -7.29 -16.22
C GLU A 24 -9.00 -6.20 -16.66
N VAL A 25 -8.92 -5.71 -17.90
CA VAL A 25 -9.79 -4.63 -18.40
C VAL A 25 -11.29 -4.95 -18.32
N ARG A 26 -11.68 -6.24 -18.30
CA ARG A 26 -13.09 -6.64 -18.13
C ARG A 26 -13.69 -6.20 -16.79
N GLY A 27 -12.85 -5.97 -15.78
CA GLY A 27 -13.27 -5.47 -14.47
C GLY A 27 -13.38 -3.95 -14.38
N TYR A 28 -12.98 -3.21 -15.42
CA TYR A 28 -12.89 -1.76 -15.41
C TYR A 28 -13.88 -1.11 -16.39
N ALA A 29 -14.31 0.11 -16.06
CA ALA A 29 -15.19 0.89 -16.94
C ALA A 29 -14.43 1.65 -18.04
N SER A 30 -13.10 1.74 -17.97
CA SER A 30 -12.25 2.48 -18.91
C SER A 30 -11.28 1.55 -19.62
N ASN A 31 -10.69 2.03 -20.72
CA ASN A 31 -9.59 1.36 -21.42
C ASN A 31 -8.19 1.65 -20.81
N HIS A 32 -8.13 2.35 -19.69
CA HIS A 32 -6.93 2.46 -18.86
C HIS A 32 -7.06 1.48 -17.69
N ILE A 33 -6.03 0.65 -17.49
CA ILE A 33 -5.91 -0.26 -16.34
C ILE A 33 -4.59 0.01 -15.61
N ILE A 34 -4.52 -0.39 -14.34
CA ILE A 34 -3.34 -0.25 -13.49
C ILE A 34 -2.83 -1.63 -13.08
N MET A 35 -1.67 -2.02 -13.61
CA MET A 35 -0.98 -3.23 -13.17
C MET A 35 0.03 -2.87 -12.06
N THR A 36 -0.19 -3.40 -10.86
CA THR A 36 0.67 -3.15 -9.70
C THR A 36 1.87 -4.10 -9.72
N MET A 37 2.94 -3.68 -10.39
CA MET A 37 4.15 -4.48 -10.58
C MET A 37 5.02 -4.51 -9.33
N GLY A 38 4.67 -5.35 -8.35
CA GLY A 38 5.40 -5.53 -7.10
C GLY A 38 4.67 -6.45 -6.13
N SER A 39 5.28 -6.68 -4.97
CA SER A 39 4.71 -7.45 -3.85
C SER A 39 5.47 -7.11 -2.56
N ASP A 40 5.16 -7.81 -1.47
CA ASP A 40 5.78 -7.63 -0.15
C ASP A 40 7.31 -7.65 -0.26
N PHE A 41 7.94 -6.55 0.19
CA PHE A 41 9.40 -6.39 0.23
C PHE A 41 10.12 -6.66 -1.10
N GLN A 42 9.45 -6.48 -2.24
CA GLN A 42 10.10 -6.53 -3.55
C GLN A 42 10.93 -5.27 -3.83
N PHE A 43 11.68 -5.27 -4.94
CA PHE A 43 12.60 -4.20 -5.37
C PHE A 43 13.86 -3.99 -4.53
N GLU A 44 14.21 -4.90 -3.61
CA GLU A 44 15.54 -4.91 -2.99
C GLU A 44 16.67 -4.95 -4.03
N ASN A 45 16.48 -5.76 -5.08
CA ASN A 45 17.25 -5.68 -6.33
C ASN A 45 16.36 -5.16 -7.47
N ALA A 46 16.14 -3.84 -7.48
CA ALA A 46 15.29 -3.18 -8.46
C ALA A 46 15.72 -3.39 -9.93
N ASN A 47 17.02 -3.59 -10.18
CA ASN A 47 17.55 -3.76 -11.53
C ASN A 47 16.96 -4.99 -12.25
N GLU A 48 16.71 -6.08 -11.54
CA GLU A 48 16.08 -7.27 -12.12
C GLU A 48 14.64 -7.00 -12.57
N TRP A 49 13.88 -6.26 -11.75
CA TRP A 49 12.53 -5.83 -12.09
C TRP A 49 12.52 -4.91 -13.31
N PHE A 50 13.31 -3.83 -13.27
CA PHE A 50 13.32 -2.84 -14.35
C PHE A 50 13.77 -3.43 -15.69
N LYS A 51 14.79 -4.30 -15.70
CA LYS A 51 15.21 -5.00 -16.93
C LYS A 51 14.10 -5.81 -17.59
N ASN A 52 13.26 -6.49 -16.81
CA ASN A 52 12.17 -7.29 -17.35
C ASN A 52 10.97 -6.42 -17.76
N LEU A 53 10.68 -5.37 -16.99
CA LEU A 53 9.63 -4.40 -17.33
C LEU A 53 9.94 -3.65 -18.63
N ASP A 54 11.19 -3.22 -18.85
CA ASP A 54 11.62 -2.60 -20.10
C ASP A 54 11.38 -3.51 -21.30
N LYS A 55 11.66 -4.82 -21.16
CA LYS A 55 11.40 -5.81 -22.20
C LYS A 55 9.92 -6.01 -22.46
N ILE A 56 9.12 -6.15 -21.42
CA ILE A 56 7.65 -6.27 -21.54
C ILE A 56 7.09 -5.05 -22.27
N ILE A 57 7.44 -3.83 -21.83
CA ILE A 57 7.00 -2.58 -22.45
C ILE A 57 7.37 -2.58 -23.93
N ARG A 58 8.63 -2.86 -24.24
CA ARG A 58 9.11 -2.87 -25.63
C ARG A 58 8.37 -3.89 -26.48
N TYR A 59 8.42 -5.17 -26.11
CA TYR A 59 7.95 -6.25 -26.96
C TYR A 59 6.43 -6.33 -27.06
N VAL A 60 5.69 -5.92 -26.02
CA VAL A 60 4.22 -5.82 -26.10
C VAL A 60 3.83 -4.66 -27.01
N ASN A 61 4.46 -3.49 -26.88
CA ASN A 61 4.14 -2.35 -27.74
C ASN A 61 4.53 -2.61 -29.21
N GLU A 62 5.60 -3.37 -29.47
CA GLU A 62 5.94 -3.82 -30.82
C GLU A 62 4.81 -4.66 -31.47
N GLN A 63 3.98 -5.37 -30.70
CA GLN A 63 2.83 -6.12 -31.26
C GLN A 63 1.71 -5.23 -31.80
N GLN A 64 1.76 -3.91 -31.58
CA GLN A 64 0.83 -2.98 -32.22
C GLN A 64 0.96 -3.02 -33.75
N SER A 65 2.16 -3.29 -34.29
CA SER A 65 2.33 -3.50 -35.74
C SER A 65 1.64 -4.77 -36.25
N ASN A 66 1.35 -5.70 -35.34
CA ASN A 66 0.68 -6.97 -35.59
C ASN A 66 -0.81 -6.93 -35.18
N GLY A 67 -1.35 -5.73 -34.91
CA GLY A 67 -2.76 -5.52 -34.60
C GLY A 67 -3.14 -5.61 -33.12
N SER A 68 -2.18 -5.67 -32.19
CA SER A 68 -2.47 -5.54 -30.76
C SER A 68 -3.02 -4.15 -30.43
N ASP A 69 -4.04 -4.09 -29.57
CA ASP A 69 -4.64 -2.87 -29.04
C ASP A 69 -4.07 -2.44 -27.67
N VAL A 70 -3.06 -3.16 -27.18
CA VAL A 70 -2.43 -2.92 -25.89
C VAL A 70 -1.28 -1.92 -26.02
N ASN A 71 -1.24 -0.94 -25.12
CA ASN A 71 -0.13 0.00 -24.97
C ASN A 71 0.34 0.04 -23.51
N VAL A 72 1.60 -0.28 -23.28
CA VAL A 72 2.21 -0.44 -21.95
C VAL A 72 3.26 0.65 -21.74
N PHE A 73 3.30 1.22 -20.54
CA PHE A 73 4.30 2.22 -20.16
C PHE A 73 4.42 2.31 -18.64
N TYR A 74 5.55 2.82 -18.15
CA TYR A 74 5.70 3.15 -16.73
C TYR A 74 4.75 4.27 -16.33
N SER A 75 4.10 4.09 -15.19
CA SER A 75 3.12 5.05 -14.69
C SER A 75 3.14 5.10 -13.16
N THR A 76 2.31 5.97 -12.61
CA THR A 76 2.05 6.08 -11.17
C THR A 76 0.54 6.07 -10.92
N PRO A 77 0.07 5.75 -9.70
CA PRO A 77 -1.35 5.86 -9.36
C PRO A 77 -1.94 7.24 -9.69
N SER A 78 -1.17 8.32 -9.49
CA SER A 78 -1.59 9.68 -9.83
C SER A 78 -1.76 9.89 -11.34
N CYS A 79 -0.83 9.39 -12.16
CA CYS A 79 -0.94 9.46 -13.62
C CYS A 79 -2.14 8.64 -14.14
N TYR A 80 -2.39 7.48 -13.54
CA TYR A 80 -3.55 6.66 -13.84
C TYR A 80 -4.86 7.38 -13.54
N LEU A 81 -5.04 7.91 -12.32
CA LEU A 81 -6.23 8.68 -11.95
C LEU A 81 -6.44 9.92 -12.83
N TYR A 82 -5.35 10.57 -13.24
CA TYR A 82 -5.41 11.67 -14.19
C TYR A 82 -5.97 11.25 -15.55
N ALA A 83 -5.53 10.10 -16.09
CA ALA A 83 -6.07 9.56 -17.33
C ALA A 83 -7.56 9.20 -17.20
N LEU A 84 -7.97 8.58 -16.07
CA LEU A 84 -9.37 8.28 -15.80
C LEU A 84 -10.24 9.54 -15.74
N ASN A 85 -9.76 10.60 -15.07
CA ASN A 85 -10.47 11.86 -15.00
C ASN A 85 -10.62 12.51 -16.39
N LYS A 86 -9.56 12.45 -17.21
CA LYS A 86 -9.57 12.95 -18.60
C LYS A 86 -10.49 12.16 -19.53
N ALA A 87 -10.75 10.89 -19.24
CA ALA A 87 -11.64 10.06 -20.06
C ALA A 87 -13.11 10.53 -20.01
N GLN A 88 -13.48 11.43 -19.09
CA GLN A 88 -14.83 12.01 -18.97
C GLN A 88 -15.94 10.95 -18.89
N LEU A 89 -15.65 9.83 -18.22
CA LEU A 89 -16.60 8.74 -18.00
C LEU A 89 -17.52 9.04 -16.80
N THR A 90 -18.69 8.40 -16.79
CA THR A 90 -19.60 8.39 -15.64
C THR A 90 -19.26 7.22 -14.72
N TRP A 91 -19.18 7.48 -13.42
CA TRP A 91 -18.83 6.49 -12.39
C TRP A 91 -20.02 6.21 -11.48
N THR A 92 -20.09 4.99 -10.95
CA THR A 92 -21.07 4.62 -9.93
C THR A 92 -20.71 5.23 -8.58
N SER A 93 -21.72 5.51 -7.77
CA SER A 93 -21.52 5.99 -6.39
C SER A 93 -21.51 4.81 -5.41
N LYS A 94 -20.62 4.85 -4.43
CA LYS A 94 -20.55 3.94 -3.29
C LYS A 94 -20.48 4.77 -2.01
N THR A 95 -21.39 4.52 -1.07
CA THR A 95 -21.54 5.34 0.14
C THR A 95 -21.12 4.64 1.44
N ASP A 96 -21.21 3.32 1.48
CA ASP A 96 -20.96 2.55 2.71
C ASP A 96 -19.49 2.07 2.78
N ASP A 97 -19.15 1.26 3.78
CA ASP A 97 -17.82 0.67 3.93
C ASP A 97 -17.63 -0.66 3.15
N PHE A 98 -16.52 -1.33 3.42
CA PHE A 98 -16.16 -2.65 2.89
C PHE A 98 -15.97 -3.70 4.01
N PHE A 99 -16.63 -3.52 5.16
CA PHE A 99 -16.56 -4.47 6.27
C PHE A 99 -17.80 -5.39 6.35
N PRO A 100 -17.63 -6.63 6.85
CA PRO A 100 -16.37 -7.31 7.13
C PRO A 100 -15.69 -7.84 5.85
N ILE A 101 -14.36 -7.86 5.82
CA ILE A 101 -13.62 -8.49 4.71
C ILE A 101 -13.59 -10.01 4.91
N ALA A 102 -13.74 -10.75 3.81
CA ALA A 102 -13.61 -12.21 3.78
C ALA A 102 -12.88 -12.64 2.52
N PHE A 103 -11.92 -13.55 2.67
CA PHE A 103 -11.14 -14.07 1.54
C PHE A 103 -11.78 -15.31 0.90
N ASN A 104 -12.54 -16.09 1.67
CA ASN A 104 -13.33 -17.22 1.22
C ASN A 104 -14.60 -17.36 2.10
N PRO A 105 -15.57 -18.23 1.76
CA PRO A 105 -16.87 -18.30 2.45
C PRO A 105 -16.83 -18.52 3.96
N HIS A 106 -15.72 -19.01 4.52
CA HIS A 106 -15.58 -19.31 5.95
C HIS A 106 -14.39 -18.59 6.61
N ALA A 107 -13.77 -17.62 5.93
CA ALA A 107 -12.58 -16.89 6.41
C ALA A 107 -12.87 -15.39 6.53
N PHE A 108 -13.75 -15.02 7.46
CA PHE A 108 -14.04 -13.62 7.80
C PHE A 108 -12.97 -13.06 8.73
N TRP A 109 -12.41 -11.91 8.38
CA TRP A 109 -11.35 -11.27 9.17
C TRP A 109 -11.97 -10.34 10.22
N THR A 110 -12.77 -10.89 11.13
CA THR A 110 -13.35 -10.13 12.24
C THR A 110 -12.58 -10.33 13.56
N GLY A 111 -11.68 -11.31 13.62
CA GLY A 111 -10.86 -11.58 14.81
C GLY A 111 -9.87 -10.46 15.15
N PHE A 112 -9.34 -9.75 14.16
CA PHE A 112 -8.41 -8.64 14.41
C PHE A 112 -9.08 -7.42 15.05
N PHE A 113 -10.43 -7.35 15.05
CA PHE A 113 -11.16 -6.34 15.79
C PHE A 113 -10.90 -6.42 17.30
N THR A 114 -10.56 -7.60 17.83
CA THR A 114 -10.31 -7.82 19.27
C THR A 114 -8.89 -8.29 19.60
N SER A 115 -8.15 -8.84 18.62
CA SER A 115 -6.79 -9.35 18.85
C SER A 115 -5.88 -8.32 19.54
N ARG A 116 -5.07 -8.75 20.53
CA ARG A 116 -4.21 -7.87 21.35
C ARG A 116 -4.95 -6.65 21.95
N PRO A 117 -6.02 -6.85 22.75
CA PRO A 117 -6.85 -5.74 23.24
C PRO A 117 -6.09 -4.78 24.17
N ALA A 118 -5.06 -5.26 24.88
CA ALA A 118 -4.19 -4.42 25.70
C ALA A 118 -3.41 -3.40 24.86
N LEU A 119 -2.84 -3.82 23.72
CA LEU A 119 -2.12 -2.92 22.80
C LEU A 119 -3.08 -1.91 22.16
N LYS A 120 -4.27 -2.35 21.72
CA LYS A 120 -5.34 -1.44 21.23
C LYS A 120 -5.70 -0.36 22.24
N ARG A 121 -5.89 -0.74 23.51
CA ARG A 121 -6.14 0.21 24.60
C ARG A 121 -4.94 1.15 24.79
N PHE A 122 -3.73 0.63 24.73
CA PHE A 122 -2.52 1.42 24.97
C PHE A 122 -2.30 2.46 23.87
N GLU A 123 -2.54 2.12 22.61
CA GLU A 123 -2.54 3.08 21.50
C GLU A 123 -3.55 4.21 21.74
N ARG A 124 -4.80 3.90 22.14
CA ARG A 124 -5.83 4.92 22.38
C ARG A 124 -5.45 5.84 23.55
N TYR A 125 -4.90 5.26 24.60
CA TYR A 125 -4.38 6.01 25.74
C TYR A 125 -3.23 6.94 25.32
N SER A 126 -2.26 6.42 24.56
CA SER A 126 -1.13 7.18 24.03
C SER A 126 -1.58 8.35 23.16
N ASN A 127 -2.59 8.15 22.30
CA ASN A 127 -3.18 9.23 21.52
C ASN A 127 -3.81 10.31 22.40
N ASN A 128 -4.54 9.94 23.46
CA ASN A 128 -5.11 10.91 24.38
C ASN A 128 -4.02 11.77 25.06
N VAL A 129 -2.92 11.15 25.48
CA VAL A 129 -1.75 11.87 26.01
C VAL A 129 -1.20 12.83 24.96
N LEU A 130 -0.96 12.37 23.72
CA LEU A 130 -0.46 13.23 22.65
C LEU A 130 -1.36 14.45 22.39
N GLN A 131 -2.68 14.28 22.34
CA GLN A 131 -3.61 15.40 22.13
C GLN A 131 -3.58 16.38 23.31
N ALA A 132 -3.56 15.89 24.54
CA ALA A 132 -3.49 16.73 25.73
C ALA A 132 -2.18 17.54 25.77
N THR A 133 -1.04 16.89 25.55
CA THR A 133 0.26 17.58 25.53
C THR A 133 0.33 18.60 24.39
N ARG A 134 -0.19 18.31 23.20
CA ARG A 134 -0.26 19.29 22.10
C ARG A 134 -1.07 20.54 22.46
N GLN A 135 -2.21 20.36 23.14
CA GLN A 135 -3.03 21.50 23.58
C GLN A 135 -2.32 22.34 24.64
N LEU A 136 -1.69 21.69 25.62
CA LEU A 136 -0.91 22.37 26.66
C LEU A 136 0.28 23.11 26.06
N ASN A 137 0.98 22.49 25.11
CA ASN A 137 2.12 23.06 24.41
C ASN A 137 1.71 24.33 23.63
N ALA A 138 0.60 24.26 22.89
CA ALA A 138 0.04 25.39 22.17
C ALA A 138 -0.42 26.52 23.11
N TYR A 139 -1.11 26.17 24.21
CA TYR A 139 -1.60 27.15 25.18
C TYR A 139 -0.45 27.83 25.93
N GLY A 140 0.54 27.07 26.37
CA GLY A 140 1.72 27.56 27.07
C GLY A 140 2.74 28.26 26.18
N ASN A 141 2.52 28.27 24.86
CA ASN A 141 3.46 28.79 23.87
C ASN A 141 4.89 28.20 24.04
N VAL A 142 4.95 26.90 24.37
CA VAL A 142 6.20 26.15 24.56
C VAL A 142 6.57 25.53 23.21
N ASN A 143 7.85 25.57 22.80
CA ASN A 143 8.28 24.89 21.58
C ASN A 143 8.88 23.51 21.90
N ASP A 144 8.02 22.54 22.23
CA ASP A 144 8.42 21.17 22.58
C ASP A 144 8.19 20.18 21.43
N ARG A 145 8.23 20.68 20.20
CA ARG A 145 8.02 19.88 18.99
C ARG A 145 8.89 18.62 18.92
N PRO A 146 10.19 18.64 19.28
CA PRO A 146 11.02 17.44 19.19
C PRO A 146 10.53 16.28 20.06
N ASN A 147 10.11 16.54 21.30
CA ASN A 147 9.64 15.48 22.19
C ASN A 147 8.23 15.00 21.81
N LEU A 148 7.33 15.93 21.44
CA LEU A 148 6.02 15.60 20.86
C LEU A 148 6.12 14.78 19.57
N PHE A 149 7.17 14.99 18.77
CA PHE A 149 7.39 14.25 17.54
C PHE A 149 7.65 12.76 17.82
N VAL A 150 8.35 12.42 18.90
CA VAL A 150 8.65 11.01 19.23
C VAL A 150 7.36 10.23 19.51
N LEU A 151 6.44 10.78 20.33
CA LEU A 151 5.14 10.15 20.55
C LEU A 151 4.28 10.13 19.28
N SER A 152 4.32 11.20 18.48
CA SER A 152 3.59 11.26 17.22
C SER A 152 4.07 10.22 16.20
N GLU A 153 5.37 9.97 16.12
CA GLU A 153 5.97 8.96 15.26
C GLU A 153 5.60 7.54 15.75
N ALA A 154 5.74 7.28 17.05
CA ALA A 154 5.35 6.00 17.64
C ALA A 154 3.87 5.67 17.40
N LEU A 155 2.99 6.66 17.55
CA LEU A 155 1.56 6.52 17.22
C LEU A 155 1.31 6.30 15.73
N GLY A 156 2.07 6.97 14.86
CA GLY A 156 2.01 6.77 13.41
C GLY A 156 2.36 5.33 13.02
N VAL A 157 3.46 4.80 13.58
CA VAL A 157 3.85 3.39 13.40
C VAL A 157 2.78 2.44 13.97
N ALA A 158 2.21 2.77 15.13
CA ALA A 158 1.15 1.95 15.74
C ALA A 158 -0.14 1.89 14.91
N GLN A 159 -0.37 2.83 13.96
CA GLN A 159 -1.50 2.74 13.02
C GLN A 159 -1.25 1.79 11.84
N HIS A 160 -0.05 1.22 11.70
CA HIS A 160 0.22 0.20 10.68
C HIS A 160 -0.83 -0.92 10.75
N HIS A 161 -1.21 -1.48 9.60
CA HIS A 161 -2.29 -2.45 9.51
C HIS A 161 -1.97 -3.81 10.16
N ASP A 162 -0.73 -4.05 10.57
CA ASP A 162 -0.32 -5.15 11.46
C ASP A 162 0.01 -4.72 12.90
N ALA A 163 -0.10 -3.44 13.23
CA ALA A 163 0.17 -2.94 14.58
C ALA A 163 -1.12 -2.90 15.40
N VAL A 164 -1.92 -1.84 15.28
CA VAL A 164 -3.18 -1.71 16.05
C VAL A 164 -4.18 -2.84 15.77
N SER A 165 -4.08 -3.52 14.61
CA SER A 165 -4.89 -4.71 14.29
C SER A 165 -4.55 -5.93 15.15
N GLY A 166 -3.32 -6.04 15.64
CA GLY A 166 -2.86 -7.16 16.45
C GLY A 166 -2.48 -8.42 15.65
N THR A 167 -2.09 -8.29 14.38
CA THR A 167 -1.75 -9.40 13.47
C THR A 167 -0.23 -9.66 13.34
N GLU A 168 0.60 -8.92 14.06
CA GLU A 168 2.05 -9.07 14.16
C GLU A 168 2.52 -10.20 15.08
N LYS A 169 3.80 -10.58 14.94
CA LYS A 169 4.50 -11.49 15.86
C LYS A 169 4.68 -10.84 17.23
N GLN A 170 4.77 -11.66 18.28
CA GLN A 170 4.83 -11.17 19.67
C GLN A 170 5.94 -10.14 19.91
N HIS A 171 7.17 -10.39 19.46
CA HIS A 171 8.28 -9.46 19.66
C HIS A 171 8.08 -8.11 18.94
N VAL A 172 7.29 -8.08 17.86
CA VAL A 172 6.93 -6.84 17.15
C VAL A 172 5.88 -6.07 17.94
N ALA A 173 4.90 -6.78 18.55
CA ALA A 173 3.93 -6.18 19.45
C ALA A 173 4.61 -5.53 20.67
N ASP A 174 5.63 -6.20 21.21
CA ASP A 174 6.42 -5.72 22.33
C ASP A 174 7.23 -4.45 21.93
N ASP A 175 7.79 -4.42 20.72
CA ASP A 175 8.47 -3.23 20.17
C ASP A 175 7.50 -2.05 20.00
N TYR A 176 6.28 -2.28 19.48
CA TYR A 176 5.27 -1.22 19.40
C TYR A 176 4.89 -0.65 20.77
N ALA A 177 4.71 -1.52 21.77
CA ALA A 177 4.43 -1.08 23.14
C ALA A 177 5.60 -0.27 23.72
N MET A 178 6.84 -0.70 23.51
CA MET A 178 8.04 0.01 23.97
C MET A 178 8.12 1.42 23.35
N ARG A 179 7.91 1.55 22.03
CA ARG A 179 7.90 2.85 21.34
C ARG A 179 6.83 3.80 21.89
N LEU A 180 5.63 3.29 22.19
CA LEU A 180 4.55 4.10 22.76
C LEU A 180 4.91 4.56 24.18
N ALA A 181 5.46 3.68 25.01
CA ALA A 181 5.91 4.02 26.36
C ALA A 181 6.99 5.12 26.33
N ASP A 182 8.04 4.92 25.52
CA ASP A 182 9.12 5.90 25.36
C ASP A 182 8.62 7.25 24.85
N GLY A 183 7.64 7.23 23.92
CA GLY A 183 7.00 8.43 23.42
C GLY A 183 6.22 9.19 24.51
N ILE A 184 5.44 8.49 25.33
CA ILE A 184 4.70 9.08 26.44
C ILE A 184 5.67 9.73 27.42
N ASP A 185 6.70 9.02 27.85
CA ASP A 185 7.67 9.52 28.84
C ASP A 185 8.35 10.81 28.36
N LYS A 186 8.74 10.87 27.08
CA LYS A 186 9.31 12.10 26.51
C LYS A 186 8.30 13.25 26.41
N SER A 187 7.03 12.94 26.14
CA SER A 187 6.00 13.96 25.95
C SER A 187 5.43 14.56 27.26
N VAL A 188 5.67 13.93 28.41
CA VAL A 188 5.12 14.38 29.70
C VAL A 188 6.18 15.08 30.57
N VAL A 189 7.47 14.85 30.29
CA VAL A 189 8.61 15.37 31.07
C VAL A 189 9.16 16.69 30.52
N SER A 190 8.57 17.25 29.47
CA SER A 190 8.91 18.56 28.89
C SER A 190 8.24 19.73 29.60
#